data_AF-A0A3N4LXQ1-F1
#
_entry.id   AF-A0A3N4LXQ1-F1
#
_cell.length_a   1.000
_cell.length_b   1.000
_cell.length_c   1.000
_cell.angle_alpha   90.00
_cell.angle_beta   90.00
_cell.angle_gamma   90.00
#
_symmetry.space_group_name_H-M   'P 1'
#
loop_
_entity.id
_entity.type
_entity.pdbx_description
1 polymer ?
#
loop_
_entity_poly.entity_id
_entity_poly.type
_entity_poly.pdbx_seq_one_letter_code
_entity_poly.pdbx_strand_id
1 'polypeptide(L)'
;MSSTTASTTFTPSPAVKARLSHLRRYANISYLATHKSSSSNDPTIRLPRTDAVLAAQEAHEESVRSEVEGLRERIRAEKEALGKLPAQPKLKSEKGARLNDLLISELVYGKKLLEELPPPGAPEPTSPLNPLLLHRFLSTEIERLVDTSIPLARRELSEVKSKICSEEAEVKTTELLTSALRTRIELLEGEVGMRRTQGHDQSDEVEIAEKIILELEGRYTMYNKAQKKFLRELSKFVNTYLAKLLAAEGLGGPVVGDDLGIDVSSGVTFDKSGKVRREKVQQTIHNMFSSRGKQTGKKRGCEGDSDNDDDDDEEEEEEEEEEERRKEVRPNVVAAQELKKLLEELMNKTLEAEVYVTLERGDSAAARFLVRSGVAVFHPRDARRVRLVEFGRSVED
;
A
#
# COMPACT_ATOMS: atom_id res chain seq x y z
N MET A 1 -12.43 40.70 -27.19
CA MET A 1 -11.50 41.53 -26.37
C MET A 1 -10.12 40.94 -26.56
N SER A 2 -9.33 41.51 -27.46
CA SER A 2 -8.01 41.00 -27.84
C SER A 2 -6.95 41.89 -27.20
N SER A 3 -6.26 41.38 -26.19
CA SER A 3 -5.14 42.08 -25.54
C SER A 3 -3.85 41.73 -26.26
N THR A 4 -3.41 42.62 -27.14
CA THR A 4 -2.12 42.55 -27.83
C THR A 4 -1.01 42.89 -26.84
N THR A 5 -0.28 41.89 -26.35
CA THR A 5 0.91 42.08 -25.53
C THR A 5 2.07 42.55 -26.41
N ALA A 6 2.41 43.84 -26.33
CA ALA A 6 3.59 44.39 -26.97
C ALA A 6 4.85 43.84 -26.27
N SER A 7 5.51 42.87 -26.90
CA SER A 7 6.83 42.40 -26.51
C SER A 7 7.86 43.48 -26.87
N THR A 8 8.15 44.38 -25.94
CA THR A 8 9.25 45.33 -26.07
C THR A 8 10.56 44.56 -25.95
N THR A 9 11.14 44.22 -27.10
CA THR A 9 12.45 43.56 -27.18
C THR A 9 13.53 44.56 -26.77
N PHE A 10 13.98 44.46 -25.52
CA PHE A 10 15.13 45.21 -25.01
C PHE A 10 16.38 44.78 -25.80
N THR A 11 16.87 45.66 -26.67
CA THR A 11 18.11 45.43 -27.40
C THR A 11 19.28 45.99 -26.58
N PRO A 12 20.19 45.16 -26.03
CA PRO A 12 21.26 45.67 -25.20
C PRO A 12 22.24 46.52 -26.00
N SER A 13 22.72 47.60 -25.36
CA SER A 13 23.77 48.49 -25.89
C SER A 13 25.00 47.68 -26.37
N PRO A 14 25.66 48.08 -27.48
CA PRO A 14 26.79 47.33 -28.05
C PRO A 14 27.94 47.09 -27.06
N ALA A 15 28.17 48.00 -26.11
CA ALA A 15 29.17 47.82 -25.05
C ALA A 15 28.77 46.70 -24.06
N VAL A 16 27.48 46.60 -23.75
CA VAL A 16 26.91 45.55 -22.88
C VAL A 16 26.91 44.21 -23.62
N LYS A 17 26.61 44.19 -24.93
CA LYS A 17 26.76 43.00 -25.78
C LYS A 17 28.20 42.50 -25.85
N ALA A 18 29.18 43.41 -25.97
CA ALA A 18 30.60 43.05 -25.96
C ALA A 18 31.01 42.43 -24.61
N ARG A 19 30.62 43.04 -23.49
CA ARG A 19 30.89 42.51 -22.14
C ARG A 19 30.18 41.19 -21.87
N LEU A 20 28.92 41.04 -22.28
CA LEU A 20 28.18 39.77 -22.23
C LEU A 20 28.85 38.68 -23.08
N SER A 21 29.40 39.04 -24.25
CA SER A 21 30.12 38.09 -25.09
C SER A 21 31.44 37.64 -24.45
N HIS A 22 32.13 38.54 -23.74
CA HIS A 22 33.32 38.22 -22.96
C HIS A 22 32.97 37.35 -21.75
N LEU A 23 31.88 37.65 -21.03
CA LEU A 23 31.41 36.86 -19.89
C LEU A 23 30.91 35.47 -20.34
N ARG A 24 30.26 35.38 -21.50
CA ARG A 24 29.81 34.10 -22.07
C ARG A 24 30.98 33.24 -22.54
N ARG A 25 32.05 33.86 -23.08
CA ARG A 25 33.32 33.16 -23.34
C ARG A 25 33.98 32.72 -22.04
N TYR A 26 33.95 33.56 -21.01
CA TYR A 26 34.51 33.26 -19.69
C TYR A 26 33.81 32.09 -19.01
N ALA A 27 32.47 32.09 -19.01
CA ALA A 27 31.66 31.00 -18.48
C ALA A 27 31.85 29.70 -19.28
N ASN A 28 31.96 29.77 -20.61
CA ASN A 28 32.29 28.59 -21.42
C ASN A 28 33.71 28.07 -21.16
N ILE A 29 34.69 28.94 -20.94
CA ILE A 29 36.07 28.52 -20.66
C ILE A 29 36.17 27.91 -19.27
N SER A 30 35.51 28.46 -18.25
CA SER A 30 35.50 27.83 -16.91
C SER A 30 34.74 26.52 -16.90
N TYR A 31 33.57 26.44 -17.56
CA TYR A 31 32.78 25.22 -17.70
C TYR A 31 33.53 24.12 -18.47
N LEU A 32 34.27 24.48 -19.52
CA LEU A 32 35.12 23.52 -20.24
C LEU A 32 36.38 23.15 -19.44
N ALA A 33 36.94 24.05 -18.64
CA ALA A 33 38.07 23.73 -17.76
C ALA A 33 37.69 22.77 -16.64
N THR A 34 36.46 22.86 -16.10
CA THR A 34 35.98 21.97 -15.04
C THR A 34 35.42 20.64 -15.55
N HIS A 35 34.86 20.60 -16.77
CA HIS A 35 34.19 19.40 -17.31
C HIS A 35 34.92 18.66 -18.44
N LYS A 36 36.05 19.18 -18.94
CA LYS A 36 36.80 18.57 -20.05
C LYS A 36 38.16 17.98 -19.65
N SER A 37 38.31 17.57 -18.39
CA SER A 37 39.38 16.64 -17.99
C SER A 37 39.17 15.21 -18.50
N SER A 38 38.02 14.93 -19.13
CA SER A 38 37.75 13.69 -19.86
C SER A 38 37.23 14.01 -21.25
N SER A 39 37.92 13.51 -22.27
CA SER A 39 37.52 13.44 -23.69
C SER A 39 38.07 14.51 -24.65
N SER A 40 39.13 14.05 -25.32
CA SER A 40 39.37 14.14 -26.77
C SER A 40 39.91 15.43 -27.37
N ASN A 41 41.05 15.24 -28.05
CA ASN A 41 41.76 16.13 -28.95
C ASN A 41 40.85 16.67 -30.07
N ASP A 42 40.69 18.00 -30.14
CA ASP A 42 40.25 18.68 -31.36
C ASP A 42 41.04 20.01 -31.49
N PRO A 43 41.90 20.18 -32.51
CA PRO A 43 42.89 21.26 -32.55
C PRO A 43 42.38 22.57 -33.19
N THR A 44 41.08 22.75 -33.43
CA THR A 44 40.59 23.89 -34.25
C THR A 44 40.10 25.12 -33.48
N ILE A 45 40.11 25.13 -32.14
CA ILE A 45 39.78 26.34 -31.37
C ILE A 45 41.07 27.03 -30.94
N ARG A 46 41.55 27.98 -31.76
CA ARG A 46 42.63 28.91 -31.37
C ARG A 46 42.14 29.80 -30.23
N LEU A 47 42.40 29.38 -29.00
CA LEU A 47 42.23 30.20 -27.81
C LEU A 47 43.20 31.40 -27.88
N PRO A 48 42.77 32.63 -27.58
CA PRO A 48 43.69 33.73 -27.38
C PRO A 48 44.65 33.39 -26.23
N ARG A 49 45.93 33.73 -26.40
CA ARG A 49 47.05 33.45 -25.48
C ARG A 49 46.60 33.44 -24.02
N THR A 50 46.71 32.26 -23.40
CA THR A 50 46.32 31.98 -22.01
C THR A 50 46.86 33.03 -21.03
N ASP A 51 48.06 33.54 -21.30
CA ASP A 51 48.78 34.45 -20.41
C ASP A 51 48.12 35.84 -20.32
N ALA A 52 47.56 36.33 -21.43
CA ALA A 52 46.85 37.61 -21.45
C ALA A 52 45.47 37.52 -20.76
N VAL A 53 44.85 36.33 -20.81
CA VAL A 53 43.58 36.06 -20.12
C VAL A 53 43.81 35.90 -18.62
N LEU A 54 44.87 35.18 -18.22
CA LEU A 54 45.28 35.03 -16.83
C LEU A 54 45.66 36.38 -16.20
N ALA A 55 46.47 37.20 -16.88
CA ALA A 55 46.81 38.54 -16.39
C ALA A 55 45.58 39.45 -16.25
N ALA A 56 44.61 39.36 -17.17
CA ALA A 56 43.35 40.10 -17.07
C ALA A 56 42.45 39.59 -15.92
N GLN A 57 42.51 38.29 -15.59
CA GLN A 57 41.83 37.71 -14.44
C GLN A 57 42.44 38.21 -13.13
N GLU A 58 43.77 38.16 -13.01
CA GLU A 58 44.49 38.64 -11.82
C GLU A 58 44.21 40.13 -11.57
N ALA A 59 44.27 40.97 -12.61
CA ALA A 59 43.93 42.39 -12.49
C ALA A 59 42.47 42.63 -12.07
N HIS A 60 41.54 41.80 -12.56
CA HIS A 60 40.14 41.85 -12.15
C HIS A 60 39.97 41.40 -10.69
N GLU A 61 40.65 40.35 -10.26
CA GLU A 61 40.62 39.89 -8.86
C GLU A 61 41.18 40.93 -7.90
N GLU A 62 42.28 41.59 -8.24
CA GLU A 62 42.84 42.68 -7.46
C GLU A 62 41.88 43.86 -7.36
N SER A 63 41.25 44.23 -8.47
CA SER A 63 40.22 45.30 -8.48
C SER A 63 39.02 44.94 -7.61
N VAL A 64 38.57 43.68 -7.62
CA VAL A 64 37.48 43.19 -6.76
C VAL A 64 37.89 43.19 -5.29
N ARG A 65 39.11 42.73 -4.96
CA ARG A 65 39.61 42.69 -3.57
C ARG A 65 39.68 44.10 -2.98
N SER A 66 40.23 45.06 -3.73
CA SER A 66 40.31 46.47 -3.31
C SER A 66 38.93 47.07 -3.07
N GLU A 67 37.96 46.82 -3.96
CA GLU A 67 36.61 47.34 -3.78
C GLU A 67 35.87 46.68 -2.60
N VAL A 68 36.05 45.38 -2.37
CA VAL A 68 35.48 44.68 -1.22
C VAL A 68 36.05 45.19 0.09
N GLU A 69 37.36 45.47 0.15
CA GLU A 69 37.99 46.10 1.32
C GLU A 69 37.44 47.51 1.54
N GLY A 70 37.34 48.32 0.50
CA GLY A 70 36.72 49.65 0.58
C GLY A 70 35.27 49.61 1.06
N LEU A 71 34.46 48.65 0.59
CA LEU A 71 33.09 48.46 1.06
C LEU A 71 33.04 48.01 2.53
N ARG A 72 33.95 47.14 2.97
CA ARG A 72 34.04 46.72 4.38
C ARG A 72 34.41 47.88 5.30
N GLU A 73 35.30 48.76 4.86
CA GLU A 73 35.66 49.97 5.59
C GLU A 73 34.50 50.97 5.66
N ARG A 74 33.77 51.18 4.55
CA ARG A 74 32.54 52.00 4.54
C ARG A 74 31.50 51.45 5.51
N ILE A 75 31.24 50.14 5.48
CA ILE A 75 30.32 49.49 6.43
C ILE A 75 30.78 49.68 7.88
N ARG A 76 32.09 49.62 8.15
CA ARG A 76 32.63 49.87 9.50
C ARG A 76 32.42 51.32 9.92
N ALA A 77 32.74 52.28 9.05
CA ALA A 77 32.55 53.70 9.30
C ALA A 77 31.08 54.07 9.51
N GLU A 78 30.17 53.51 8.70
CA GLU A 78 28.72 53.69 8.87
C GLU A 78 28.22 53.07 10.18
N LYS A 79 28.69 51.88 10.55
CA LYS A 79 28.36 51.27 11.85
C LYS A 79 28.86 52.10 13.02
N GLU A 80 30.06 52.69 12.92
CA GLU A 80 30.57 53.62 13.92
C GLU A 80 29.78 54.93 13.98
N ALA A 81 29.34 55.45 12.83
CA ALA A 81 28.48 56.62 12.75
C ALA A 81 27.09 56.35 13.37
N LEU A 82 26.51 55.16 13.11
CA LEU A 82 25.28 54.68 13.76
C LEU A 82 25.45 54.50 15.27
N GLY A 83 26.64 54.09 15.73
CA GLY A 83 26.96 54.02 17.16
C GLY A 83 27.11 55.39 17.83
N LYS A 84 27.41 56.45 17.08
CA LYS A 84 27.52 57.83 17.55
C LYS A 84 26.18 58.57 17.54
N LEU A 85 25.19 58.05 16.83
CA LEU A 85 23.82 58.56 16.87
C LEU A 85 23.21 58.21 18.24
N PRO A 86 22.75 59.20 19.03
CA PRO A 86 22.12 58.93 20.31
C PRO A 86 20.87 58.05 20.08
N ALA A 87 20.70 57.02 20.90
CA ALA A 87 19.50 56.18 20.91
C ALA A 87 18.26 57.06 21.10
N GLN A 88 17.54 57.31 20.01
CA GLN A 88 16.31 58.10 19.84
C GLN A 88 16.15 59.36 20.71
N PRO A 89 15.88 60.56 20.14
CA PRO A 89 15.44 61.67 20.97
C PRO A 89 14.17 61.24 21.71
N LYS A 90 14.21 61.18 23.05
CA LYS A 90 13.01 61.07 23.89
C LYS A 90 12.16 62.31 23.60
N LEU A 91 11.27 62.21 22.62
CA LEU A 91 10.32 63.25 22.27
C LEU A 91 9.48 63.53 23.51
N LYS A 92 9.73 64.68 24.14
CA LYS A 92 8.86 65.20 25.19
C LYS A 92 7.50 65.45 24.55
N SER A 93 6.48 64.85 25.16
CA SER A 93 5.06 64.95 24.82
C SER A 93 4.61 66.41 24.72
N GLU A 94 4.64 66.99 23.51
CA GLU A 94 3.88 68.20 23.21
C GLU A 94 3.26 68.11 21.80
N LYS A 95 1.93 67.96 21.77
CA LYS A 95 0.99 68.19 20.66
C LYS A 95 1.11 67.21 19.46
N GLY A 96 0.43 66.07 19.58
CA GLY A 96 0.37 64.98 18.61
C GLY A 96 -0.11 65.31 17.19
N ALA A 97 -0.66 66.50 16.91
CA ALA A 97 -1.03 66.90 15.55
C ALA A 97 0.18 67.43 14.74
N ARG A 98 1.03 68.25 15.35
CA ARG A 98 2.22 68.83 14.66
C ARG A 98 3.34 67.80 14.48
N LEU A 99 3.42 66.81 15.37
CA LEU A 99 4.37 65.71 15.28
C LEU A 99 4.06 64.81 14.08
N ASN A 100 2.79 64.58 13.76
CA ASN A 100 2.39 63.82 12.59
C ASN A 100 2.73 64.56 11.29
N ASP A 101 2.48 65.88 11.23
CA ASP A 101 2.82 66.69 10.04
C ASP A 101 4.34 66.77 9.81
N LEU A 102 5.14 66.90 10.88
CA LEU A 102 6.59 66.85 10.81
C LEU A 102 7.09 65.47 10.36
N LEU A 103 6.56 64.39 10.95
CA LEU A 103 6.92 63.01 10.60
C LEU A 103 6.54 62.68 9.14
N ILE A 104 5.38 63.17 8.68
CA ILE A 104 4.94 63.01 7.29
C ILE A 104 5.86 63.80 6.36
N SER A 105 6.26 65.03 6.71
CA SER A 105 7.19 65.79 5.88
C SER A 105 8.57 65.15 5.82
N GLU A 106 9.04 64.52 6.91
CA GLU A 106 10.30 63.80 6.99
C GLU A 106 10.25 62.47 6.20
N LEU A 107 9.13 61.74 6.24
CA LEU A 107 8.90 60.55 5.41
C LEU A 107 8.79 60.89 3.92
N VAL A 108 8.12 61.99 3.58
CA VAL A 108 8.01 62.47 2.19
C VAL A 108 9.36 62.94 1.68
N TYR A 109 10.15 63.61 2.51
CA TYR A 109 11.53 63.99 2.18
C TYR A 109 12.43 62.75 2.01
N GLY A 110 12.33 61.78 2.92
CA GLY A 110 13.07 60.52 2.84
C GLY A 110 12.70 59.68 1.61
N LYS A 111 11.42 59.66 1.22
CA LYS A 111 10.96 58.97 0.00
C LYS A 111 11.49 59.65 -1.27
N LYS A 112 11.46 60.98 -1.34
CA LYS A 112 12.02 61.75 -2.47
C LYS A 112 13.52 61.53 -2.60
N LEU A 113 14.23 61.51 -1.46
CA LEU A 113 15.66 61.22 -1.42
C LEU A 113 15.99 59.79 -1.92
N LEU A 114 15.09 58.83 -1.68
CA LEU A 114 15.20 57.45 -2.16
C LEU A 114 14.84 57.28 -3.65
N GLU A 115 13.98 58.13 -4.20
CA GLU A 115 13.60 58.12 -5.63
C GLU A 115 14.65 58.83 -6.51
N GLU A 116 15.36 59.83 -5.98
CA GLU A 116 16.36 60.62 -6.73
C GLU A 116 17.79 60.06 -6.65
N LEU A 117 18.14 59.29 -5.61
CA LEU A 117 19.46 58.65 -5.49
C LEU A 117 19.39 57.14 -5.79
N PRO A 118 20.42 56.54 -6.41
CA PRO A 118 20.60 55.09 -6.36
C PRO A 118 20.62 54.65 -4.88
N PRO A 119 20.07 53.46 -4.56
CA PRO A 119 19.88 53.04 -3.18
C PRO A 119 21.21 53.15 -2.41
N PRO A 120 21.19 53.70 -1.18
CA PRO A 120 22.41 53.94 -0.42
C PRO A 120 23.17 52.62 -0.26
N GLY A 121 24.38 52.56 -0.83
CA GLY A 121 25.22 51.36 -0.84
C GLY A 121 25.20 50.52 -2.13
N ALA A 122 24.51 50.96 -3.19
CA ALA A 122 24.67 50.33 -4.51
C ALA A 122 26.11 50.50 -5.04
N PRO A 123 26.76 49.43 -5.51
CA PRO A 123 28.08 49.55 -6.16
C PRO A 123 27.98 50.45 -7.40
N GLU A 124 29.04 51.19 -7.69
CA GLU A 124 29.10 52.08 -8.85
C GLU A 124 28.80 51.29 -10.14
N PRO A 125 28.16 51.88 -11.17
CA PRO A 125 27.81 51.14 -12.39
C PRO A 125 29.04 50.60 -13.15
N THR A 126 30.21 51.18 -12.91
CA THR A 126 31.52 50.74 -13.43
C THR A 126 32.21 49.69 -12.57
N SER A 127 31.63 49.34 -11.41
CA SER A 127 32.16 48.37 -10.46
C SER A 127 32.30 46.96 -11.06
N PRO A 128 33.43 46.26 -10.84
CA PRO A 128 33.56 44.84 -11.14
C PRO A 128 32.67 43.93 -10.27
N LEU A 129 32.02 44.44 -9.22
CA LEU A 129 31.12 43.66 -8.37
C LEU A 129 29.76 43.38 -9.04
N ASN A 130 29.26 44.28 -9.87
CA ASN A 130 28.00 44.12 -10.60
C ASN A 130 27.91 42.83 -11.44
N PRO A 131 28.90 42.48 -12.29
CA PRO A 131 28.87 41.22 -13.02
C PRO A 131 28.98 40.00 -12.10
N LEU A 132 29.67 40.10 -10.96
CA LEU A 132 29.76 38.99 -9.98
C LEU A 132 28.44 38.78 -9.23
N LEU A 133 27.76 39.85 -8.86
CA LEU A 133 26.42 39.78 -8.24
C LEU A 133 25.40 39.22 -9.22
N LEU A 134 25.44 39.67 -10.48
CA LEU A 134 24.60 39.13 -11.54
C LEU A 134 24.89 37.63 -11.75
N HIS A 135 26.17 37.25 -11.83
CA HIS A 135 26.55 35.85 -11.96
C HIS A 135 26.05 35.01 -10.78
N ARG A 136 26.29 35.45 -9.54
CA ARG A 136 25.81 34.76 -8.34
C ARG A 136 24.29 34.59 -8.36
N PHE A 137 23.55 35.66 -8.64
CA PHE A 137 22.10 35.63 -8.72
C PHE A 137 21.62 34.63 -9.78
N LEU A 138 22.19 34.69 -10.99
CA LEU A 138 21.85 33.77 -12.07
C LEU A 138 22.21 32.32 -11.73
N SER A 139 23.38 32.05 -11.14
CA SER A 139 23.78 30.71 -10.72
C SER A 139 22.83 30.15 -9.66
N THR A 140 22.51 30.92 -8.62
CA THR A 140 21.59 30.48 -7.57
C THR A 140 20.19 30.24 -8.12
N GLU A 141 19.74 31.07 -9.06
CA GLU A 141 18.42 30.92 -9.66
C GLU A 141 18.37 29.72 -10.63
N ILE A 142 19.44 29.48 -11.39
CA ILE A 142 19.57 28.30 -12.25
C ILE A 142 19.59 27.04 -11.41
N GLU A 143 20.39 26.97 -10.34
CA GLU A 143 20.42 25.85 -9.40
C GLU A 143 19.03 25.60 -8.81
N ARG A 144 18.38 26.66 -8.31
CA ARG A 144 17.02 26.58 -7.79
C ARG A 144 16.05 26.03 -8.83
N LEU A 145 16.07 26.53 -10.07
CA LEU A 145 15.15 26.09 -11.12
C LEU A 145 15.40 24.62 -11.50
N VAL A 146 16.67 24.22 -11.64
CA VAL A 146 17.07 22.86 -12.00
C VAL A 146 16.72 21.87 -10.92
N ASP A 147 16.97 22.20 -9.65
CA ASP A 147 16.78 21.27 -8.53
C ASP A 147 15.33 21.20 -8.05
N THR A 148 14.55 22.27 -8.22
CA THR A 148 13.18 22.33 -7.67
C THR A 148 12.12 22.37 -8.76
N SER A 149 12.14 23.36 -9.65
CA SER A 149 11.01 23.61 -10.55
C SER A 149 10.90 22.58 -11.67
N ILE A 150 12.02 22.19 -12.28
CA ILE A 150 12.05 21.21 -13.38
C ILE A 150 11.60 19.83 -12.90
N PRO A 151 12.10 19.25 -11.79
CA PRO A 151 11.66 17.95 -11.34
C PRO A 151 10.21 17.96 -10.87
N LEU A 152 9.73 19.04 -10.24
CA LEU A 152 8.32 19.18 -9.89
C LEU A 152 7.43 19.17 -11.14
N ALA A 153 7.73 20.01 -12.13
CA ALA A 153 6.99 20.03 -13.39
C ALA A 153 7.05 18.69 -14.14
N ARG A 154 8.19 17.97 -14.07
CA ARG A 154 8.31 16.62 -14.65
C ARG A 154 7.45 15.59 -13.92
N ARG A 155 7.36 15.65 -12.59
CA ARG A 155 6.49 14.78 -11.79
C ARG A 155 5.03 15.05 -12.14
N GLU A 156 4.60 16.30 -12.10
CA GLU A 156 3.23 16.69 -12.47
C GLU A 156 2.88 16.23 -13.90
N LEU A 157 3.80 16.41 -14.86
CA LEU A 157 3.60 15.95 -16.23
C LEU A 157 3.53 14.42 -16.33
N SER A 158 4.31 13.69 -15.53
CA SER A 158 4.22 12.22 -15.49
C SER A 158 2.92 11.73 -14.85
N GLU A 159 2.43 12.40 -13.81
CA GLU A 159 1.15 12.08 -13.17
C GLU A 159 -0.04 12.38 -14.07
N VAL A 160 -0.02 13.51 -14.77
CA VAL A 160 -1.06 13.85 -15.76
C VAL A 160 -1.06 12.82 -16.89
N LYS A 161 0.13 12.42 -17.38
CA LYS A 161 0.23 11.38 -18.41
C LYS A 161 -0.31 10.04 -17.92
N SER A 162 0.00 9.62 -16.69
CA SER A 162 -0.54 8.36 -16.17
C SER A 162 -2.06 8.39 -16.03
N LYS A 163 -2.62 9.53 -15.60
CA LYS A 163 -4.08 9.73 -15.52
C LYS A 163 -4.75 9.69 -16.89
N ILE A 164 -4.16 10.33 -17.90
CA ILE A 164 -4.66 10.25 -19.28
C ILE A 164 -4.65 8.81 -19.77
N CYS A 165 -3.56 8.06 -19.55
CA CYS A 165 -3.50 6.66 -19.96
C CYS A 165 -4.54 5.77 -19.25
N SER A 166 -4.82 6.00 -17.97
CA SER A 166 -5.87 5.26 -17.26
C SER A 166 -7.26 5.64 -17.77
N GLU A 167 -7.53 6.93 -17.97
CA GLU A 167 -8.81 7.40 -18.52
C GLU A 167 -9.03 6.88 -19.96
N GLU A 168 -7.99 6.86 -20.80
CA GLU A 168 -8.08 6.27 -22.15
C GLU A 168 -8.37 4.76 -22.12
N ALA A 169 -7.84 4.03 -21.14
CA ALA A 169 -8.13 2.62 -20.97
C ALA A 169 -9.58 2.40 -20.51
N GLU A 170 -10.07 3.22 -19.58
CA GLU A 170 -11.46 3.21 -19.12
C GLU A 170 -12.43 3.60 -20.25
N VAL A 171 -12.11 4.60 -21.07
CA VAL A 171 -12.93 4.94 -22.23
C VAL A 171 -13.04 3.75 -23.18
N LYS A 172 -11.93 3.08 -23.50
CA LYS A 172 -11.96 1.88 -24.36
C LYS A 172 -12.80 0.75 -23.76
N THR A 173 -12.72 0.51 -22.45
CA THR A 173 -13.54 -0.54 -21.81
C THR A 173 -15.01 -0.18 -21.85
N THR A 174 -15.37 1.08 -21.63
CA THR A 174 -16.76 1.55 -21.76
C THR A 174 -17.25 1.49 -23.21
N GLU A 175 -16.42 1.76 -24.20
CA GLU A 175 -16.76 1.59 -25.62
C GLU A 175 -17.03 0.12 -25.96
N LEU A 176 -16.17 -0.79 -25.50
CA LEU A 176 -16.40 -2.23 -25.67
C LEU A 176 -17.69 -2.68 -24.98
N LEU A 177 -17.92 -2.26 -23.74
CA LEU A 177 -19.14 -2.58 -22.99
C LEU A 177 -20.38 -2.02 -23.67
N THR A 178 -20.36 -0.77 -24.12
CA THR A 178 -21.50 -0.17 -24.84
C THR A 178 -21.74 -0.86 -26.17
N SER A 179 -20.69 -1.28 -26.89
CA SER A 179 -20.85 -2.07 -28.11
C SER A 179 -21.49 -3.44 -27.82
N ALA A 180 -21.05 -4.14 -26.77
CA ALA A 180 -21.60 -5.43 -26.36
C ALA A 180 -23.05 -5.32 -25.85
N LEU A 181 -23.38 -4.24 -25.13
CA LEU A 181 -24.76 -3.97 -24.72
C LEU A 181 -25.66 -3.65 -25.91
N ARG A 182 -25.18 -2.85 -26.88
CA ARG A 182 -25.94 -2.56 -28.11
C ARG A 182 -26.22 -3.83 -28.90
N THR A 183 -25.22 -4.70 -29.11
CA THR A 183 -25.45 -5.97 -29.80
C THR A 183 -26.40 -6.87 -29.03
N ARG A 184 -26.34 -6.91 -27.69
CA ARG A 184 -27.30 -7.67 -26.89
C ARG A 184 -28.71 -7.10 -26.96
N ILE A 185 -28.87 -5.78 -26.93
CA ILE A 185 -30.17 -5.12 -27.11
C ILE A 185 -30.74 -5.45 -28.48
N GLU A 186 -29.95 -5.35 -29.55
CA GLU A 186 -30.38 -5.72 -30.92
C GLU A 186 -30.81 -7.20 -31.00
N LEU A 187 -30.06 -8.11 -30.36
CA LEU A 187 -30.42 -9.52 -30.30
C LEU A 187 -31.71 -9.75 -29.52
N LEU A 188 -31.89 -9.09 -28.38
CA LEU A 188 -33.10 -9.19 -27.56
C LEU A 188 -34.31 -8.56 -28.24
N GLU A 189 -34.15 -7.42 -28.90
CA GLU A 189 -35.20 -6.80 -29.71
C GLU A 189 -35.60 -7.69 -30.88
N GLY A 190 -34.62 -8.35 -31.52
CA GLY A 190 -34.86 -9.38 -32.52
C GLY A 190 -35.62 -10.59 -31.96
N GLU A 191 -35.21 -11.10 -30.81
CA GLU A 191 -35.87 -12.22 -30.12
C GLU A 191 -37.30 -11.87 -29.70
N VAL A 192 -37.52 -10.69 -29.12
CA VAL A 192 -38.84 -10.17 -28.76
C VAL A 192 -39.69 -9.96 -30.01
N GLY A 193 -39.12 -9.46 -31.10
CA GLY A 193 -39.78 -9.35 -32.40
C GLY A 193 -40.23 -10.72 -32.93
N MET A 194 -39.35 -11.73 -32.89
CA MET A 194 -39.68 -13.11 -33.28
C MET A 194 -40.77 -13.71 -32.39
N ARG A 195 -40.67 -13.57 -31.05
CA ARG A 195 -41.68 -14.05 -30.09
C ARG A 195 -43.05 -13.41 -30.33
N ARG A 196 -43.09 -12.10 -30.61
CA ARG A 196 -44.32 -11.38 -30.98
C ARG A 196 -44.93 -11.88 -32.30
N THR A 197 -44.10 -12.22 -33.28
CA THR A 197 -44.60 -12.77 -34.56
C THR A 197 -45.04 -14.24 -34.47
N GLN A 198 -44.53 -14.99 -33.49
CA GLN A 198 -44.85 -16.40 -33.27
C GLN A 198 -46.07 -16.63 -32.34
N GLY A 199 -46.67 -15.57 -31.78
CA GLY A 199 -47.89 -15.69 -30.97
C GLY A 199 -47.68 -16.36 -29.60
N HIS A 200 -46.45 -16.32 -29.07
CA HIS A 200 -46.15 -16.79 -27.71
C HIS A 200 -46.54 -15.70 -26.69
N ASP A 201 -47.79 -15.77 -26.22
CA ASP A 201 -48.34 -14.98 -25.12
C ASP A 201 -47.96 -15.61 -23.76
N GLN A 202 -47.59 -14.77 -22.77
CA GLN A 202 -47.49 -14.90 -21.29
C GLN A 202 -47.25 -16.27 -20.60
N SER A 203 -47.79 -17.36 -21.13
CA SER A 203 -47.61 -18.75 -20.69
C SER A 203 -46.14 -19.16 -20.68
N ASP A 204 -45.34 -18.74 -21.67
CA ASP A 204 -43.92 -19.10 -21.71
C ASP A 204 -43.09 -18.36 -20.67
N GLU A 205 -43.54 -17.18 -20.22
CA GLU A 205 -42.85 -16.42 -19.17
C GLU A 205 -43.01 -17.11 -17.81
N VAL A 206 -44.19 -17.69 -17.55
CA VAL A 206 -44.44 -18.54 -16.38
C VAL A 206 -43.60 -19.81 -16.44
N GLU A 207 -43.54 -20.49 -17.59
CA GLU A 207 -42.70 -21.68 -17.76
C GLU A 207 -41.20 -21.39 -17.60
N ILE A 208 -40.73 -20.22 -18.06
CA ILE A 208 -39.33 -19.79 -17.87
C ILE A 208 -39.06 -19.49 -16.39
N ALA A 209 -40.00 -18.82 -15.70
CA ALA A 209 -39.88 -18.54 -14.27
C ALA A 209 -39.83 -19.83 -13.44
N GLU A 210 -40.69 -20.81 -13.75
CA GLU A 210 -40.69 -22.13 -13.09
C GLU A 210 -39.37 -22.88 -13.31
N LYS A 211 -38.80 -22.82 -14.53
CA LYS A 211 -37.48 -23.41 -14.82
C LYS A 211 -36.36 -22.77 -13.98
N ILE A 212 -36.39 -21.44 -13.80
CA ILE A 212 -35.40 -20.73 -12.97
C ILE A 212 -35.56 -21.13 -11.50
N ILE A 213 -36.79 -21.23 -11.00
CA ILE A 213 -37.06 -21.65 -9.61
C ILE A 213 -36.54 -23.07 -9.39
N LEU A 214 -36.84 -24.00 -10.30
CA LEU A 214 -36.34 -25.38 -10.22
C LEU A 214 -34.80 -25.44 -10.25
N GLU A 215 -34.16 -24.60 -11.06
CA GLU A 215 -32.70 -24.53 -11.10
C GLU A 215 -32.12 -23.99 -9.78
N LEU A 216 -32.73 -22.94 -9.20
CA LEU A 216 -32.32 -22.38 -7.91
C LEU A 216 -32.53 -23.38 -6.77
N GLU A 217 -33.64 -24.11 -6.75
CA GLU A 217 -33.90 -25.20 -5.80
C GLU A 217 -32.87 -26.33 -5.97
N GLY A 218 -32.53 -26.67 -7.22
CA GLY A 218 -31.46 -27.62 -7.54
C GLY A 218 -30.12 -27.18 -6.97
N ARG A 219 -29.71 -25.92 -7.19
CA ARG A 219 -28.47 -25.37 -6.62
C ARG A 219 -28.52 -25.36 -5.09
N TYR A 220 -29.63 -24.94 -4.48
CA TYR A 220 -29.81 -24.92 -3.03
C TYR A 220 -29.65 -26.31 -2.40
N THR A 221 -30.25 -27.34 -3.00
CA THR A 221 -30.10 -28.71 -2.50
C THR A 221 -28.67 -29.24 -2.64
N MET A 222 -27.97 -28.89 -3.73
CA MET A 222 -26.56 -29.25 -3.92
C MET A 222 -25.65 -28.60 -2.87
N TYR A 223 -25.82 -27.29 -2.61
CA TYR A 223 -25.06 -26.60 -1.56
C TYR A 223 -25.34 -27.15 -0.17
N ASN A 224 -26.61 -27.46 0.14
CA ASN A 224 -26.96 -28.10 1.42
C ASN A 224 -26.35 -29.49 1.58
N LYS A 225 -26.33 -30.31 0.52
CA LYS A 225 -25.67 -31.62 0.54
C LYS A 225 -24.16 -31.48 0.75
N ALA A 226 -23.52 -30.54 0.05
CA ALA A 226 -22.10 -30.25 0.19
C ALA A 226 -21.77 -29.76 1.61
N GLN A 227 -22.56 -28.85 2.17
CA GLN A 227 -22.40 -28.33 3.53
C GLN A 227 -22.55 -29.44 4.58
N LYS A 228 -23.56 -30.30 4.48
CA LYS A 228 -23.73 -31.45 5.38
C LYS A 228 -22.55 -32.43 5.29
N LYS A 229 -22.04 -32.70 4.08
CA LYS A 229 -20.86 -33.56 3.89
C LYS A 229 -19.63 -32.91 4.54
N PHE A 230 -19.41 -31.62 4.30
CA PHE A 230 -18.30 -30.88 4.89
C PHE A 230 -18.35 -30.86 6.43
N LEU A 231 -19.52 -30.56 7.02
CA LEU A 231 -19.68 -30.53 8.48
C LEU A 231 -19.45 -31.90 9.13
N ARG A 232 -19.83 -33.00 8.45
CA ARG A 232 -19.53 -34.36 8.91
C ARG A 232 -18.03 -34.64 8.87
N GLU A 233 -17.35 -34.34 7.77
CA GLU A 233 -15.90 -34.56 7.66
C GLU A 233 -15.10 -33.66 8.62
N LEU A 234 -15.50 -32.40 8.79
CA LEU A 234 -14.94 -31.50 9.79
C LEU A 234 -15.15 -32.04 11.21
N SER A 235 -16.35 -32.54 11.52
CA SER A 235 -16.64 -33.15 12.82
C SER A 235 -15.79 -34.39 13.09
N LYS A 236 -15.58 -35.24 12.07
CA LYS A 236 -14.68 -36.39 12.14
C LYS A 236 -13.25 -35.93 12.41
N PHE A 237 -12.72 -34.99 11.62
CA PHE A 237 -11.37 -34.46 11.79
C PHE A 237 -11.14 -33.86 13.19
N VAL A 238 -12.10 -33.08 13.67
CA VAL A 238 -12.04 -32.47 15.01
C VAL A 238 -11.97 -33.57 16.08
N ASN A 239 -12.83 -34.58 16.01
CA ASN A 239 -12.89 -35.64 17.02
C ASN A 239 -11.67 -36.57 16.98
N THR A 240 -11.15 -36.91 15.79
CA THR A 240 -10.08 -37.91 15.64
C THR A 240 -8.69 -37.34 15.89
N TYR A 241 -8.40 -36.14 15.36
CA TYR A 241 -7.06 -35.54 15.38
C TYR A 241 -6.99 -34.32 16.29
N LEU A 242 -7.83 -33.32 16.06
CA LEU A 242 -7.67 -32.02 16.71
C LEU A 242 -7.98 -32.05 18.21
N ALA A 243 -8.97 -32.86 18.62
CA ALA A 243 -9.36 -33.06 20.01
C ALA A 243 -8.20 -33.48 20.91
N LYS A 244 -7.39 -34.44 20.44
CA LYS A 244 -6.23 -34.97 21.18
C LYS A 244 -5.14 -33.92 21.32
N LEU A 245 -4.87 -33.20 20.23
CA LEU A 245 -3.86 -32.16 20.18
C LEU A 245 -4.25 -30.95 21.04
N LEU A 246 -5.51 -30.53 20.97
CA LEU A 246 -6.01 -29.36 21.69
C LEU A 246 -6.12 -29.62 23.19
N ALA A 247 -6.47 -30.85 23.58
CA ALA A 247 -6.40 -31.29 24.97
C ALA A 247 -4.95 -31.30 25.50
N ALA A 248 -3.99 -31.72 24.67
CA ALA A 248 -2.57 -31.65 25.05
C ALA A 248 -2.12 -30.19 25.24
N GLU A 249 -2.44 -29.27 24.33
CA GLU A 249 -2.12 -27.83 24.48
C GLU A 249 -2.77 -27.23 25.73
N GLY A 250 -4.05 -27.54 26.00
CA GLY A 250 -4.75 -27.08 27.19
C GLY A 250 -4.12 -27.56 28.50
N LEU A 251 -3.42 -28.70 28.47
CA LEU A 251 -2.64 -29.24 29.59
C LEU A 251 -1.17 -28.74 29.60
N GLY A 252 -0.82 -27.74 28.78
CA GLY A 252 0.53 -27.17 28.68
C GLY A 252 1.49 -27.97 27.80
N GLY A 253 0.96 -28.85 26.95
CA GLY A 253 1.69 -29.59 25.93
C GLY A 253 2.06 -28.74 24.71
N PRO A 254 2.63 -29.37 23.65
CA PRO A 254 3.05 -28.66 22.45
C PRO A 254 1.88 -27.93 21.79
N VAL A 255 2.20 -26.75 21.27
CA VAL A 255 1.24 -25.83 20.64
C VAL A 255 0.73 -26.43 19.32
N VAL A 256 -0.59 -26.51 19.13
CA VAL A 256 -1.17 -27.15 17.95
C VAL A 256 -0.98 -26.26 16.72
N GLY A 257 -0.28 -26.74 15.69
CA GLY A 257 -0.10 -26.03 14.41
C GLY A 257 1.13 -25.11 14.34
N ASP A 258 2.04 -25.17 15.31
CA ASP A 258 3.42 -24.69 15.14
C ASP A 258 4.24 -25.78 14.42
N ASP A 259 5.25 -25.42 13.61
CA ASP A 259 6.03 -26.34 12.76
C ASP A 259 6.82 -27.35 13.60
N LEU A 260 6.13 -28.36 14.10
CA LEU A 260 6.72 -29.48 14.83
C LEU A 260 6.92 -30.59 13.82
N GLY A 261 8.18 -30.90 13.50
CA GLY A 261 8.61 -32.12 12.79
C GLY A 261 8.35 -33.41 13.59
N ILE A 262 7.21 -33.49 14.29
CA ILE A 262 6.74 -34.60 15.10
C ILE A 262 5.57 -35.21 14.36
N ASP A 263 5.79 -36.39 13.78
CA ASP A 263 4.78 -37.16 13.07
C ASP A 263 3.66 -37.59 14.04
N VAL A 264 2.50 -36.93 13.91
CA VAL A 264 1.30 -37.11 14.74
C VAL A 264 0.72 -38.53 14.63
N SER A 265 1.15 -39.33 13.63
CA SER A 265 0.75 -40.73 13.48
C SER A 265 1.30 -41.65 14.58
N SER A 266 2.33 -41.20 15.31
CA SER A 266 3.09 -42.05 16.24
C SER A 266 2.58 -42.03 17.68
N GLY A 267 1.27 -42.23 17.90
CA GLY A 267 0.72 -42.71 19.18
C GLY A 267 1.18 -42.02 20.47
N VAL A 268 1.50 -40.72 20.43
CA VAL A 268 2.04 -40.01 21.59
C VAL A 268 0.92 -39.69 22.58
N THR A 269 0.95 -40.31 23.76
CA THR A 269 0.11 -39.94 24.91
C THR A 269 0.87 -38.98 25.82
N PHE A 270 0.19 -37.90 26.24
CA PHE A 270 0.73 -36.88 27.13
C PHE A 270 0.19 -37.07 28.54
N ASP A 271 1.07 -37.00 29.54
CA ASP A 271 0.68 -37.06 30.95
C ASP A 271 -0.08 -35.78 31.36
N LYS A 272 -0.75 -35.79 32.53
CA LYS A 272 -1.42 -34.62 33.15
C LYS A 272 -0.50 -33.39 33.36
N SER A 273 0.80 -33.52 33.08
CA SER A 273 1.81 -32.47 33.14
C SER A 273 2.40 -32.10 31.76
N GLY A 274 1.77 -32.48 30.64
CA GLY A 274 2.17 -32.08 29.28
C GLY A 274 3.45 -32.73 28.74
N LYS A 275 3.99 -33.75 29.42
CA LYS A 275 5.22 -34.45 28.98
C LYS A 275 4.88 -35.66 28.09
N VAL A 276 5.66 -35.80 27.00
CA VAL A 276 5.60 -36.94 26.08
C VAL A 276 6.01 -38.22 26.81
N ARG A 277 5.11 -39.19 26.94
CA ARG A 277 5.47 -40.57 27.29
C ARG A 277 5.62 -41.37 26.01
N ARG A 278 6.82 -41.92 25.79
CA ARG A 278 7.04 -42.99 24.80
C ARG A 278 6.79 -44.32 25.50
N GLU A 279 5.67 -44.96 25.21
CA GLU A 279 5.45 -46.35 25.62
C GLU A 279 6.42 -47.24 24.84
N LYS A 280 7.26 -48.00 25.56
CA LYS A 280 8.17 -48.99 24.97
C LYS A 280 7.32 -50.18 24.50
N VAL A 281 7.00 -50.24 23.22
CA VAL A 281 6.51 -51.48 22.59
C VAL A 281 7.70 -52.43 22.44
N GLN A 282 7.92 -53.26 23.45
CA GLN A 282 8.77 -54.44 23.36
C GLN A 282 8.02 -55.53 22.59
N GLN A 283 8.55 -55.85 21.40
CA GLN A 283 8.69 -57.20 20.85
C GLN A 283 7.51 -58.19 21.02
N THR A 284 6.61 -58.22 20.02
CA THR A 284 5.84 -59.45 19.72
C THR A 284 5.51 -59.59 18.22
N ILE A 285 6.48 -59.35 17.32
CA ILE A 285 6.31 -59.64 15.88
C ILE A 285 6.82 -61.05 15.51
N HIS A 286 7.36 -61.82 16.47
CA HIS A 286 7.95 -63.14 16.21
C HIS A 286 6.94 -64.32 16.16
N ASN A 287 5.65 -64.13 16.47
CA ASN A 287 4.70 -65.25 16.58
C ASN A 287 3.69 -65.39 15.42
N MET A 288 3.79 -64.60 14.34
CA MET A 288 2.86 -64.74 13.19
C MET A 288 3.29 -65.76 12.12
N PHE A 289 4.51 -66.32 12.17
CA PHE A 289 5.05 -67.14 11.08
C PHE A 289 5.19 -68.64 11.37
N SER A 290 4.54 -69.16 12.41
CA SER A 290 4.52 -70.61 12.65
C SER A 290 3.12 -71.12 12.95
N SER A 291 2.41 -71.59 11.92
CA SER A 291 1.48 -72.73 11.95
C SER A 291 0.87 -72.94 10.56
N ARG A 292 1.57 -73.73 9.75
CA ARG A 292 1.11 -74.30 8.50
C ARG A 292 0.29 -75.56 8.82
N GLY A 293 -0.97 -75.60 8.38
CA GLY A 293 -1.67 -76.85 8.05
C GLY A 293 -3.01 -77.09 8.75
N LYS A 294 -4.11 -77.03 7.98
CA LYS A 294 -4.99 -78.18 7.73
C LYS A 294 -6.07 -77.85 6.69
N GLN A 295 -6.15 -78.72 5.69
CA GLN A 295 -7.23 -78.84 4.71
C GLN A 295 -8.53 -79.35 5.36
N THR A 296 -9.67 -78.96 4.78
CA THR A 296 -10.90 -79.73 4.39
C THR A 296 -12.04 -78.70 4.27
N GLY A 297 -12.92 -78.60 3.27
CA GLY A 297 -13.34 -79.47 2.17
C GLY A 297 -14.86 -79.61 2.17
N LYS A 298 -15.60 -78.93 1.26
CA LYS A 298 -16.97 -79.21 0.72
C LYS A 298 -17.48 -77.91 0.05
N LYS A 299 -17.91 -77.80 -1.22
CA LYS A 299 -18.79 -78.53 -2.17
C LYS A 299 -20.07 -77.69 -2.42
N ARG A 300 -20.24 -77.26 -3.69
CA ARG A 300 -21.48 -77.07 -4.50
C ARG A 300 -22.53 -76.08 -3.94
N GLY A 301 -23.19 -75.21 -4.72
CA GLY A 301 -23.24 -74.97 -6.16
C GLY A 301 -24.39 -74.01 -6.50
N CYS A 302 -24.50 -73.70 -7.80
CA CYS A 302 -25.68 -73.25 -8.56
C CYS A 302 -26.07 -71.76 -8.58
N GLU A 303 -26.47 -71.37 -9.79
CA GLU A 303 -26.90 -70.07 -10.32
C GLU A 303 -28.20 -69.54 -9.68
N GLY A 304 -28.40 -68.23 -9.80
CA GLY A 304 -29.68 -67.56 -9.58
C GLY A 304 -29.55 -66.04 -9.62
N ASP A 305 -29.89 -65.44 -10.76
CA ASP A 305 -30.30 -64.04 -10.88
C ASP A 305 -31.53 -63.78 -10.00
N SER A 306 -31.54 -62.68 -9.26
CA SER A 306 -32.76 -61.99 -8.77
C SER A 306 -32.38 -60.60 -8.27
N ASP A 307 -32.77 -59.59 -9.04
CA ASP A 307 -32.95 -58.20 -8.60
C ASP A 307 -34.09 -58.12 -7.55
N ASN A 308 -34.06 -57.05 -6.74
CA ASN A 308 -35.00 -56.66 -5.66
C ASN A 308 -34.88 -57.54 -4.41
N ASP A 309 -34.72 -57.03 -3.18
CA ASP A 309 -35.36 -55.91 -2.51
C ASP A 309 -34.52 -55.44 -1.29
N ASP A 310 -34.97 -54.31 -0.73
CA ASP A 310 -34.70 -53.67 0.57
C ASP A 310 -34.09 -54.47 1.74
N ASP A 311 -33.51 -53.68 2.65
CA ASP A 311 -33.05 -53.96 4.02
C ASP A 311 -31.57 -54.38 4.18
N ASP A 312 -30.77 -53.50 4.80
CA ASP A 312 -29.75 -53.83 5.82
C ASP A 312 -28.98 -52.56 6.22
N ASP A 313 -29.38 -51.93 7.33
CA ASP A 313 -28.51 -51.10 8.18
C ASP A 313 -29.08 -51.14 9.62
N GLU A 314 -29.29 -52.35 10.15
CA GLU A 314 -29.52 -52.64 11.58
C GLU A 314 -28.26 -53.32 12.19
N GLU A 315 -27.06 -52.77 11.93
CA GLU A 315 -25.80 -53.18 12.58
C GLU A 315 -25.06 -52.00 13.24
N GLU A 316 -25.77 -51.02 13.82
CA GLU A 316 -25.15 -49.92 14.60
C GLU A 316 -25.56 -49.88 16.09
N GLU A 317 -26.17 -50.93 16.66
CA GLU A 317 -26.60 -50.91 18.07
C GLU A 317 -25.65 -51.63 19.06
N GLU A 318 -24.63 -52.37 18.61
CA GLU A 318 -23.72 -53.09 19.54
C GLU A 318 -22.41 -52.35 19.87
N GLU A 319 -22.07 -51.25 19.18
CA GLU A 319 -20.87 -50.44 19.52
C GLU A 319 -21.15 -49.28 20.49
N GLU A 320 -22.43 -48.88 20.68
CA GLU A 320 -22.78 -47.75 21.56
C GLU A 320 -22.81 -48.13 23.06
N GLU A 321 -23.02 -49.40 23.42
CA GLU A 321 -23.12 -49.82 24.83
C GLU A 321 -21.75 -49.96 25.55
N GLU A 322 -20.63 -50.07 24.83
CA GLU A 322 -19.29 -50.09 25.44
C GLU A 322 -18.68 -48.69 25.68
N GLU A 323 -19.17 -47.63 25.01
CA GLU A 323 -18.70 -46.26 25.24
C GLU A 323 -19.29 -45.62 26.52
N GLU A 324 -20.44 -46.08 27.00
CA GLU A 324 -21.10 -45.50 28.18
C GLU A 324 -20.36 -45.78 29.51
N ARG A 325 -19.51 -46.82 29.57
CA ARG A 325 -18.89 -47.28 30.82
C ARG A 325 -17.54 -46.62 31.16
N ARG A 326 -17.09 -45.63 30.39
CA ARG A 326 -15.86 -44.86 30.68
C ARG A 326 -16.10 -43.35 30.69
N LYS A 327 -17.07 -42.89 31.47
CA LYS A 327 -17.27 -41.47 31.85
C LYS A 327 -16.19 -40.97 32.83
N GLU A 328 -14.92 -41.32 32.62
CA GLU A 328 -13.85 -40.38 32.96
C GLU A 328 -13.83 -39.38 31.82
N VAL A 329 -14.27 -38.14 32.10
CA VAL A 329 -14.34 -37.05 31.13
C VAL A 329 -12.98 -36.91 30.46
N ARG A 330 -12.80 -37.53 29.29
CA ARG A 330 -11.54 -37.48 28.56
C ARG A 330 -11.36 -36.02 28.16
N PRO A 331 -10.21 -35.39 28.48
CA PRO A 331 -9.99 -33.98 28.17
C PRO A 331 -10.16 -33.70 26.67
N ASN A 332 -9.91 -34.71 25.82
CA ASN A 332 -10.11 -34.67 24.37
C ASN A 332 -11.56 -34.40 23.97
N VAL A 333 -12.54 -35.03 24.63
CA VAL A 333 -13.97 -34.89 24.27
C VAL A 333 -14.45 -33.49 24.65
N VAL A 334 -14.01 -32.96 25.78
CA VAL A 334 -14.30 -31.58 26.21
C VAL A 334 -13.72 -30.57 25.22
N ALA A 335 -12.46 -30.75 24.83
CA ALA A 335 -11.78 -29.89 23.87
C ALA A 335 -12.47 -29.89 22.49
N ALA A 336 -12.93 -31.06 22.02
CA ALA A 336 -13.67 -31.18 20.76
C ALA A 336 -15.01 -30.45 20.82
N GLN A 337 -15.76 -30.63 21.91
CA GLN A 337 -17.06 -29.98 22.10
C GLN A 337 -16.91 -28.46 22.22
N GLU A 338 -15.90 -27.99 22.94
CA GLU A 338 -15.62 -26.55 23.08
C GLU A 338 -15.31 -25.91 21.72
N LEU A 339 -14.46 -26.53 20.90
CA LEU A 339 -14.15 -26.03 19.56
C LEU A 339 -15.37 -26.02 18.63
N LYS A 340 -16.18 -27.09 18.65
CA LYS A 340 -17.40 -27.18 17.83
C LYS A 340 -18.41 -26.11 18.21
N LYS A 341 -18.68 -25.93 19.51
CA LYS A 341 -19.57 -24.89 20.02
C LYS A 341 -19.10 -23.49 19.62
N LEU A 342 -17.80 -23.22 19.79
CA LEU A 342 -17.23 -21.93 19.41
C LEU A 342 -17.35 -21.68 17.89
N LEU A 343 -17.13 -22.69 17.06
CA LEU A 343 -17.27 -22.57 15.61
C LEU A 343 -18.73 -22.33 15.19
N GLU A 344 -19.67 -23.06 15.79
CA GLU A 344 -21.12 -22.88 15.56
C GLU A 344 -21.58 -21.49 15.97
N GLU A 345 -21.17 -21.02 17.15
CA GLU A 345 -21.44 -19.65 17.61
C GLU A 345 -20.85 -18.60 16.66
N LEU A 346 -19.61 -18.79 16.18
CA LEU A 346 -18.99 -17.87 15.22
C LEU A 346 -19.75 -17.86 13.88
N MET A 347 -20.14 -19.02 13.36
CA MET A 347 -20.91 -19.12 12.11
C MET A 347 -22.30 -18.46 12.26
N ASN A 348 -23.02 -18.73 13.35
CA ASN A 348 -24.35 -18.15 13.58
C ASN A 348 -24.27 -16.62 13.74
N LYS A 349 -23.32 -16.11 14.53
CA LYS A 349 -23.17 -14.66 14.73
C LYS A 349 -22.73 -13.90 13.48
N THR A 350 -21.96 -14.54 12.60
CA THR A 350 -21.66 -13.93 11.29
C THR A 350 -22.90 -13.73 10.42
N LEU A 351 -23.95 -14.53 10.60
CA LEU A 351 -25.23 -14.36 9.90
C LEU A 351 -26.14 -13.30 10.56
N GLU A 352 -26.00 -13.07 11.86
CA GLU A 352 -26.86 -12.18 12.68
C GLU A 352 -26.37 -10.71 12.76
N ALA A 353 -25.37 -10.31 11.97
CA ALA A 353 -24.71 -8.99 11.93
C ALA A 353 -23.83 -8.61 13.15
N GLU A 354 -23.85 -9.38 14.24
CA GLU A 354 -22.84 -9.25 15.31
C GLU A 354 -21.55 -9.98 14.96
N VAL A 355 -20.57 -9.26 14.43
CA VAL A 355 -19.34 -9.88 13.91
C VAL A 355 -18.47 -10.55 14.99
N TYR A 356 -18.61 -10.18 16.28
CA TYR A 356 -17.72 -10.63 17.35
C TYR A 356 -18.44 -11.51 18.40
N VAL A 357 -17.88 -12.70 18.65
CA VAL A 357 -18.25 -13.57 19.77
C VAL A 357 -17.39 -13.24 21.00
N THR A 358 -18.01 -13.10 22.17
CA THR A 358 -17.34 -12.98 23.46
C THR A 358 -17.00 -14.36 24.03
N LEU A 359 -15.72 -14.62 24.27
CA LEU A 359 -15.24 -15.84 24.89
C LEU A 359 -15.54 -15.84 26.40
N GLU A 360 -16.23 -16.87 26.90
CA GLU A 360 -16.53 -17.03 28.33
C GLU A 360 -15.25 -17.18 29.17
N ARG A 361 -14.31 -17.98 28.66
CA ARG A 361 -12.97 -18.14 29.20
C ARG A 361 -12.05 -17.33 28.31
N GLY A 362 -11.52 -16.22 28.82
CA GLY A 362 -10.65 -15.30 28.06
C GLY A 362 -9.34 -15.93 27.55
N ASP A 363 -9.14 -17.23 27.75
CA ASP A 363 -7.97 -17.97 27.33
C ASP A 363 -8.31 -19.42 26.88
N SER A 364 -9.18 -19.55 25.87
CA SER A 364 -9.50 -20.87 25.29
C SER A 364 -8.46 -21.31 24.26
N ALA A 365 -7.97 -22.55 24.38
CA ALA A 365 -7.07 -23.16 23.39
C ALA A 365 -7.71 -23.24 22.00
N ALA A 366 -9.04 -23.46 21.93
CA ALA A 366 -9.82 -23.45 20.69
C ALA A 366 -9.76 -22.10 19.98
N ALA A 367 -9.96 -21.00 20.72
CA ALA A 367 -9.88 -19.65 20.16
C ALA A 367 -8.47 -19.33 19.64
N ARG A 368 -7.43 -19.67 20.41
CA ARG A 368 -6.04 -19.48 19.97
C ARG A 368 -5.73 -20.27 18.71
N PHE A 369 -6.19 -21.51 18.60
CA PHE A 369 -5.99 -22.36 17.43
C PHE A 369 -6.64 -21.75 16.20
N LEU A 370 -7.92 -21.34 16.29
CA LEU A 370 -8.65 -20.72 15.18
C LEU A 370 -8.00 -19.42 14.67
N VAL A 371 -7.41 -18.63 15.56
CA VAL A 371 -6.69 -17.41 15.17
C VAL A 371 -5.36 -17.73 14.50
N ARG A 372 -4.63 -18.72 15.01
CA ARG A 372 -3.35 -19.15 14.43
C ARG A 372 -3.52 -19.81 13.06
N SER A 373 -4.60 -20.57 12.86
CA SER A 373 -4.94 -21.15 11.56
C SER A 373 -5.48 -20.13 10.55
N GLY A 374 -5.63 -18.86 10.94
CA GLY A 374 -6.14 -17.80 10.08
C GLY A 374 -7.64 -17.88 9.79
N VAL A 375 -8.37 -18.74 10.51
CA VAL A 375 -9.83 -18.90 10.35
C VAL A 375 -10.59 -17.79 11.10
N ALA A 376 -10.00 -17.29 12.18
CA ALA A 376 -10.58 -16.25 13.02
C ALA A 376 -9.59 -15.13 13.35
N VAL A 377 -10.08 -13.98 13.80
CA VAL A 377 -9.26 -12.82 14.19
C VAL A 377 -9.75 -12.25 15.51
N PHE A 378 -8.82 -11.95 16.43
CA PHE A 378 -9.13 -11.24 17.67
C PHE A 378 -9.49 -9.78 17.41
N HIS A 379 -10.36 -9.22 18.25
CA HIS A 379 -10.62 -7.79 18.24
C HIS A 379 -9.34 -7.01 18.61
N PRO A 380 -8.95 -5.97 17.86
CA PRO A 380 -7.66 -5.29 18.04
C PRO A 380 -7.48 -4.63 19.43
N ARG A 381 -8.59 -4.38 20.13
CA ARG A 381 -8.59 -3.80 21.49
C ARG A 381 -9.01 -4.77 22.59
N ASP A 382 -9.49 -5.97 22.23
CA ASP A 382 -10.10 -6.87 23.20
C ASP A 382 -9.85 -8.34 22.84
N ALA A 383 -8.92 -8.97 23.55
CA ALA A 383 -8.55 -10.36 23.33
C ALA A 383 -9.66 -11.36 23.70
N ARG A 384 -10.75 -10.93 24.34
CA ARG A 384 -11.90 -11.78 24.65
C ARG A 384 -12.92 -11.84 23.51
N ARG A 385 -12.76 -11.01 22.48
CA ARG A 385 -13.67 -10.98 21.34
C ARG A 385 -12.99 -11.55 20.10
N VAL A 386 -13.65 -12.51 19.46
CA VAL A 386 -13.18 -13.19 18.26
C VAL A 386 -14.22 -13.07 17.17
N ARG A 387 -13.79 -12.87 15.93
CA ARG A 387 -14.64 -12.92 14.74
C ARG A 387 -14.12 -13.93 13.73
N LEU A 388 -15.01 -14.50 12.93
CA LEU A 388 -14.62 -15.31 11.78
C LEU A 388 -14.08 -14.41 10.66
N VAL A 389 -13.12 -14.92 9.88
CA VAL A 389 -12.73 -14.27 8.62
C VAL A 389 -13.83 -14.50 7.59
N GLU A 390 -14.24 -13.44 6.88
CA GLU A 390 -15.28 -13.52 5.86
C GLU A 390 -14.74 -14.22 4.60
N PHE A 391 -15.03 -15.51 4.44
CA PHE A 391 -14.65 -16.28 3.25
C PHE A 391 -15.66 -16.17 2.10
N GLY A 392 -16.87 -15.66 2.38
CA GLY A 392 -17.98 -15.62 1.41
C GLY A 392 -18.17 -14.28 0.70
N ARG A 393 -17.39 -13.25 1.00
CA ARG A 393 -17.52 -11.93 0.38
C ARG A 393 -16.56 -11.82 -0.81
N SER A 394 -16.94 -12.42 -1.93
CA SER A 394 -16.28 -12.12 -3.21
C SER A 394 -16.74 -10.74 -3.69
N VAL A 395 -15.91 -10.02 -4.46
CA VAL A 395 -16.25 -8.68 -4.98
C VAL A 395 -17.32 -8.75 -6.09
N GLU A 396 -17.69 -9.96 -6.51
CA GLU A 396 -18.51 -10.23 -7.70
C GLU A 396 -19.88 -10.87 -7.39
N ASP A 397 -20.19 -11.21 -6.13
CA ASP A 397 -21.49 -11.76 -5.70
C ASP A 397 -22.45 -10.69 -5.10
#